data_AF-A0A3M1LC41-F1
#
_entry.id   AF-A0A3M1LC41-F1
#
_cell.length_a   1.000
_cell.length_b   1.000
_cell.length_c   1.000
_cell.angle_alpha   90.00
_cell.angle_beta   90.00
_cell.angle_gamma   90.00
#
_symmetry.space_group_name_H-M   'P 1'
#
loop_
_entity.id
_entity.type
_entity.pdbx_description
1 polymer ?
#
loop_
_entity_poly.entity_id
_entity_poly.type
_entity_poly.pdbx_seq_one_letter_code
_entity_poly.pdbx_strand_id
1 'polypeptide(L)'
;MSRYIATRAIRGAHALVTEAELMLQKALAEKGPETPVAFPNTAYYLPVIYGMTGIPVEKLGQLEPVLQHARALLHPLPAERHWTPYLGETLDCGMATLLAAEAIEAIRFAYGLQPEPMPGFRLAGGTAFTSPDNGAGGVSLDGHLNGPIDDIQLRTWGIQLVDGRMPGFAAIIGAAKSNEVAVKIVRELQQRNILCFLSGNVNGRSIIHQLIEEGVELGYDTYTVPFGTDTISAIYALGFAVRSALTFGGLKGGQAREILLYNKDRVFAFVLALGEVDDLKYAAAAGAINFGFP
;
A
#
# COMPACT_ATOMS: atom_id res chain seq x y z
N MET A 1 -8.98 -7.69 -19.84
CA MET A 1 -7.89 -6.70 -19.77
C MET A 1 -7.41 -6.40 -21.19
N SER A 2 -7.17 -5.12 -21.53
CA SER A 2 -6.70 -4.74 -22.88
C SER A 2 -5.17 -4.81 -22.99
N ARG A 3 -4.64 -4.93 -24.21
CA ARG A 3 -3.19 -4.97 -24.46
C ARG A 3 -2.52 -3.70 -23.96
N TYR A 4 -3.17 -2.55 -24.17
CA TYR A 4 -2.69 -1.26 -23.68
C TYR A 4 -2.46 -1.26 -22.17
N ILE A 5 -3.44 -1.73 -21.40
CA ILE A 5 -3.33 -1.81 -19.92
C ILE A 5 -2.21 -2.78 -19.51
N ALA A 6 -2.16 -3.96 -20.13
CA ALA A 6 -1.13 -4.96 -19.83
C ALA A 6 0.29 -4.44 -20.12
N THR A 7 0.50 -3.81 -21.28
CA THR A 7 1.79 -3.21 -21.64
C THR A 7 2.20 -2.13 -20.64
N ARG A 8 1.29 -1.24 -20.22
CA ARG A 8 1.57 -0.18 -19.24
C ARG A 8 1.89 -0.76 -17.86
N ALA A 9 1.12 -1.75 -17.41
CA ALA A 9 1.35 -2.43 -16.13
C ALA A 9 2.70 -3.17 -16.10
N ILE A 10 3.01 -3.97 -17.12
CA ILE A 10 4.28 -4.69 -17.20
C ILE A 10 5.45 -3.70 -17.26
N ARG A 11 5.34 -2.62 -18.06
CA ARG A 11 6.37 -1.59 -18.10
C ARG A 11 6.59 -0.90 -16.75
N GLY A 12 5.50 -0.57 -16.05
CA GLY A 12 5.56 0.01 -14.70
C GLY A 12 6.20 -0.93 -13.69
N ALA A 13 5.91 -2.23 -13.76
CA ALA A 13 6.53 -3.25 -12.92
C ALA A 13 8.05 -3.33 -13.13
N HIS A 14 8.50 -3.38 -14.39
CA HIS A 14 9.94 -3.35 -14.71
C HIS A 14 10.63 -2.10 -14.14
N ALA A 15 10.00 -0.93 -14.30
CA ALA A 15 10.55 0.33 -13.81
C ALA A 15 10.67 0.34 -12.28
N LEU A 16 9.62 -0.05 -11.55
CA LEU A 16 9.61 -0.03 -10.09
C LEU A 16 10.55 -1.07 -9.48
N VAL A 17 10.60 -2.29 -10.02
CA VAL A 17 11.53 -3.32 -9.55
C VAL A 17 12.98 -2.86 -9.74
N THR A 18 13.30 -2.26 -10.89
CA THR A 18 14.63 -1.69 -11.14
C THR A 18 14.96 -0.57 -10.16
N GLU A 19 14.01 0.34 -9.89
CA GLU A 19 14.18 1.40 -8.91
C GLU A 19 14.41 0.86 -7.50
N ALA A 20 13.64 -0.14 -7.08
CA ALA A 20 13.78 -0.79 -5.78
C ALA A 20 15.16 -1.45 -5.61
N GLU A 21 15.67 -2.12 -6.64
CA GLU A 21 17.01 -2.73 -6.64
C GLU A 21 18.11 -1.67 -6.48
N LEU A 22 18.03 -0.58 -7.25
CA LEU A 22 18.99 0.53 -7.16
C LEU A 22 18.95 1.20 -5.79
N MET A 23 17.74 1.40 -5.25
CA MET A 23 17.53 1.99 -3.94
C MET A 23 18.08 1.09 -2.82
N LEU A 24 17.87 -0.23 -2.93
CA LEU A 24 18.42 -1.20 -1.98
C LEU A 24 19.95 -1.22 -2.04
N GLN A 25 20.55 -1.27 -3.23
CA GLN A 25 22.01 -1.24 -3.39
C GLN A 25 22.63 0.00 -2.73
N LYS A 26 22.01 1.17 -2.94
CA LYS A 26 22.42 2.41 -2.28
C LYS A 26 22.27 2.33 -0.76
N ALA A 27 21.13 1.83 -0.27
CA ALA A 27 20.88 1.68 1.17
C ALA A 27 21.85 0.72 1.85
N LEU A 28 22.18 -0.39 1.19
CA LEU A 28 23.18 -1.36 1.67
C LEU A 28 24.58 -0.73 1.73
N ALA A 29 24.96 0.09 0.74
CA ALA A 29 26.24 0.78 0.74
C ALA A 29 26.34 1.86 1.83
N GLU A 30 25.26 2.60 2.09
CA GLU A 30 25.26 3.73 3.03
C GLU A 30 25.02 3.32 4.49
N LYS A 31 24.09 2.40 4.74
CA LYS A 31 23.66 2.00 6.09
C LYS A 31 24.14 0.61 6.50
N GLY A 32 24.47 -0.25 5.54
CA GLY A 32 24.91 -1.62 5.77
C GLY A 32 23.75 -2.63 5.89
N PRO A 33 24.02 -3.92 5.61
CA PRO A 33 23.00 -4.97 5.55
C PRO A 33 22.30 -5.26 6.88
N GLU A 34 22.96 -4.97 8.00
CA GLU A 34 22.45 -5.24 9.35
C GLU A 34 21.49 -4.16 9.88
N THR A 35 21.25 -3.10 9.11
CA THR A 35 20.34 -2.02 9.50
C THR A 35 18.93 -2.57 9.71
N PRO A 36 18.33 -2.36 10.91
CA PRO A 36 16.97 -2.79 11.19
C PRO A 36 15.96 -2.11 10.27
N VAL A 37 14.97 -2.89 9.85
CA VAL A 37 13.85 -2.46 9.01
C VAL A 37 12.58 -3.06 9.58
N ALA A 38 11.64 -2.20 9.95
CA ALA A 38 10.35 -2.62 10.47
C ALA A 38 9.29 -1.55 10.19
N PHE A 39 8.07 -1.99 9.92
CA PHE A 39 6.92 -1.10 10.06
C PHE A 39 6.55 -0.98 11.55
N PRO A 40 6.04 0.18 11.98
CA PRO A 40 5.69 0.41 13.37
C PRO A 40 4.50 -0.45 13.80
N ASN A 41 4.56 -0.95 15.04
CA ASN A 41 3.45 -1.62 15.72
C ASN A 41 2.81 -2.78 14.93
N THR A 42 3.62 -3.57 14.22
CA THR A 42 3.19 -4.79 13.53
C THR A 42 3.99 -6.00 13.99
N ALA A 43 3.30 -7.13 14.19
CA ALA A 43 3.91 -8.44 14.44
C ALA A 43 4.15 -9.24 13.14
N TYR A 44 3.85 -8.65 11.98
CA TYR A 44 3.85 -9.31 10.68
C TYR A 44 4.95 -8.80 9.74
N TYR A 45 6.07 -8.30 10.29
CA TYR A 45 7.23 -7.82 9.52
C TYR A 45 6.82 -6.78 8.46
N LEU A 46 7.21 -7.01 7.21
CA LEU A 46 6.67 -6.36 6.02
C LEU A 46 5.51 -7.22 5.50
N PRO A 47 4.24 -6.82 5.72
CA PRO A 47 3.13 -7.75 5.62
C PRO A 47 2.91 -8.37 4.25
N VAL A 48 3.05 -7.62 3.15
CA VAL A 48 2.82 -8.15 1.80
C VAL A 48 3.90 -9.16 1.44
N ILE A 49 5.17 -8.82 1.66
CA ILE A 49 6.33 -9.69 1.48
C ILE A 49 6.17 -10.94 2.34
N TYR A 50 5.91 -10.79 3.64
CA TYR A 50 5.76 -11.91 4.56
C TYR A 50 4.57 -12.80 4.17
N GLY A 51 3.43 -12.22 3.81
CA GLY A 51 2.26 -12.96 3.36
C GLY A 51 2.53 -13.77 2.10
N MET A 52 3.14 -13.16 1.08
CA MET A 52 3.34 -13.79 -0.22
C MET A 52 4.53 -14.76 -0.26
N THR A 53 5.61 -14.45 0.46
CA THR A 53 6.88 -15.20 0.37
C THR A 53 7.22 -16.01 1.62
N GLY A 54 6.64 -15.66 2.77
CA GLY A 54 7.00 -16.22 4.06
C GLY A 54 8.32 -15.71 4.64
N ILE A 55 9.00 -14.78 3.95
CA ILE A 55 10.29 -14.23 4.38
C ILE A 55 10.05 -13.19 5.48
N PRO A 56 10.55 -13.41 6.72
CA PRO A 56 10.47 -12.43 7.80
C PRO A 56 11.60 -11.41 7.64
N VAL A 57 11.30 -10.26 7.00
CA VAL A 57 12.27 -9.18 6.83
C VAL A 57 12.34 -8.33 8.10
N GLU A 58 13.52 -8.28 8.71
CA GLU A 58 13.87 -7.48 9.88
C GLU A 58 15.06 -6.54 9.61
N LYS A 59 15.82 -6.79 8.52
CA LYS A 59 17.05 -6.07 8.17
C LYS A 59 17.12 -5.77 6.68
N LEU A 60 17.83 -4.71 6.30
CA LEU A 60 17.98 -4.29 4.90
C LEU A 60 18.50 -5.41 3.99
N GLY A 61 19.50 -6.19 4.44
CA GLY A 61 20.09 -7.27 3.64
C GLY A 61 19.09 -8.37 3.25
N GLN A 62 18.01 -8.54 4.00
CA GLN A 62 16.99 -9.56 3.72
C GLN A 62 16.02 -9.15 2.60
N LEU A 63 16.07 -7.90 2.13
CA LEU A 63 15.29 -7.45 0.96
C LEU A 63 15.88 -7.94 -0.37
N GLU A 64 17.16 -8.32 -0.40
CA GLU A 64 17.80 -8.81 -1.63
C GLU A 64 17.12 -10.06 -2.22
N PRO A 65 16.90 -11.16 -1.46
CA PRO A 65 16.16 -12.31 -1.99
C PRO A 65 14.70 -11.99 -2.36
N VAL A 66 14.09 -10.99 -1.73
CA VAL A 66 12.73 -10.53 -2.06
C VAL A 66 12.70 -9.86 -3.42
N LEU A 67 13.64 -8.95 -3.70
CA LEU A 67 13.72 -8.27 -4.99
C LEU A 67 14.17 -9.21 -6.11
N GLN A 68 15.03 -10.20 -5.82
CA GLN A 68 15.34 -11.28 -6.77
C GLN A 68 14.09 -12.08 -7.14
N HIS A 69 13.23 -12.39 -6.16
CA HIS A 69 11.95 -13.04 -6.44
C HIS A 69 11.01 -12.14 -7.26
N ALA A 70 10.90 -10.84 -6.92
CA ALA A 70 10.13 -9.88 -7.70
C ALA A 70 10.62 -9.78 -9.15
N ARG A 71 11.94 -9.77 -9.37
CA ARG A 71 12.57 -9.77 -10.69
C ARG A 71 12.24 -11.02 -11.49
N ALA A 72 12.16 -12.18 -10.86
CA ALA A 72 11.80 -13.44 -11.52
C ALA A 72 10.32 -13.51 -11.96
N LEU A 73 9.44 -12.69 -11.37
CA LEU A 73 8.04 -12.56 -11.76
C LEU A 73 7.82 -11.59 -12.94
N LEU A 74 8.87 -10.90 -13.40
CA LEU A 74 8.74 -9.97 -14.52
C LEU A 74 8.71 -10.69 -15.86
N HIS A 75 7.69 -10.37 -16.65
CA HIS A 75 7.47 -10.89 -17.99
C HIS A 75 7.78 -9.85 -19.08
N PRO A 76 8.04 -10.27 -20.33
CA PRO A 76 8.23 -9.35 -21.44
C PRO A 76 6.92 -8.61 -21.78
N LEU A 77 7.05 -7.47 -22.49
CA LEU A 77 5.89 -6.73 -22.97
C LEU A 77 5.12 -7.55 -24.03
N PRO A 78 3.77 -7.50 -24.04
CA PRO A 78 2.98 -8.17 -25.07
C PRO A 78 3.34 -7.69 -26.48
N ALA A 79 3.56 -8.62 -27.40
CA ALA A 79 3.89 -8.33 -28.79
C ALA A 79 2.82 -7.48 -29.49
N GLU A 80 3.22 -6.70 -30.50
CA GLU A 80 2.28 -5.84 -31.23
C GLU A 80 1.28 -6.59 -32.11
N ARG A 81 1.68 -7.76 -32.61
CA ARG A 81 0.88 -8.62 -33.48
C ARG A 81 0.99 -10.06 -33.01
N HIS A 82 -0.10 -10.83 -33.18
CA HIS A 82 -0.18 -12.25 -32.83
C HIS A 82 0.25 -12.56 -31.38
N TRP A 83 -0.21 -11.74 -30.43
CA TRP A 83 0.11 -11.93 -29.02
C TRP A 83 -0.64 -13.12 -28.40
N THR A 84 0.00 -13.75 -27.42
CA THR A 84 -0.61 -14.77 -26.55
C THR A 84 -1.41 -14.12 -25.42
N PRO A 85 -2.30 -14.86 -24.73
CA PRO A 85 -2.97 -14.36 -23.54
C PRO A 85 -1.95 -13.91 -22.47
N TYR A 86 -2.04 -12.65 -22.03
CA TYR A 86 -1.07 -11.98 -21.15
C TYR A 86 -1.63 -11.66 -19.75
N LEU A 87 -2.80 -12.18 -19.40
CA LEU A 87 -3.42 -11.87 -18.11
C LEU A 87 -2.56 -12.39 -16.95
N GLY A 88 -2.16 -13.67 -16.99
CA GLY A 88 -1.29 -14.25 -15.95
C GLY A 88 0.03 -13.50 -15.82
N GLU A 89 0.69 -13.22 -16.96
CA GLU A 89 1.94 -12.45 -17.01
C GLU A 89 1.78 -11.04 -16.40
N THR A 90 0.67 -10.37 -16.69
CA THR A 90 0.38 -9.04 -16.13
C THR A 90 0.16 -9.11 -14.61
N LEU A 91 -0.50 -10.16 -14.14
CA LEU A 91 -0.76 -10.39 -12.72
C LEU A 91 0.53 -10.73 -11.96
N ASP A 92 1.43 -11.53 -12.53
CA ASP A 92 2.76 -11.80 -11.96
C ASP A 92 3.57 -10.51 -11.85
N CYS A 93 3.59 -9.68 -12.91
CA CYS A 93 4.20 -8.35 -12.87
C CYS A 93 3.54 -7.42 -11.84
N GLY A 94 2.23 -7.53 -11.66
CA GLY A 94 1.51 -6.85 -10.59
C GLY A 94 2.04 -7.25 -9.22
N MET A 95 2.21 -8.55 -8.96
CA MET A 95 2.78 -9.05 -7.70
C MET A 95 4.23 -8.58 -7.51
N ALA A 96 5.06 -8.60 -8.55
CA ALA A 96 6.41 -8.04 -8.52
C ALA A 96 6.42 -6.57 -8.09
N THR A 97 5.46 -5.79 -8.60
CA THR A 97 5.27 -4.38 -8.25
C THR A 97 4.96 -4.20 -6.77
N LEU A 98 4.10 -5.05 -6.20
CA LEU A 98 3.76 -4.97 -4.77
C LEU A 98 4.95 -5.28 -3.87
N LEU A 99 5.73 -6.32 -4.20
CA LEU A 99 6.95 -6.66 -3.46
C LEU A 99 7.98 -5.53 -3.52
N ALA A 100 8.17 -4.93 -4.70
CA ALA A 100 9.07 -3.79 -4.88
C ALA A 100 8.58 -2.55 -4.13
N ALA A 101 7.27 -2.26 -4.16
CA ALA A 101 6.68 -1.13 -3.46
C ALA A 101 6.88 -1.24 -1.94
N GLU A 102 6.62 -2.41 -1.36
CA GLU A 102 6.81 -2.61 0.09
C GLU A 102 8.29 -2.54 0.47
N ALA A 103 9.19 -3.06 -0.36
CA ALA A 103 10.64 -2.93 -0.17
C ALA A 103 11.09 -1.46 -0.19
N ILE A 104 10.57 -0.65 -1.12
CA ILE A 104 10.86 0.80 -1.18
C ILE A 104 10.38 1.50 0.09
N GLU A 105 9.15 1.24 0.55
CA GLU A 105 8.65 1.86 1.79
C GLU A 105 9.49 1.42 2.99
N ALA A 106 9.88 0.16 3.06
CA ALA A 106 10.74 -0.36 4.11
C ALA A 106 12.12 0.35 4.13
N ILE A 107 12.70 0.60 2.95
CA ILE A 107 13.93 1.40 2.82
C ILE A 107 13.68 2.86 3.26
N ARG A 108 12.56 3.47 2.86
CA ARG A 108 12.20 4.84 3.27
C ARG A 108 12.05 4.98 4.78
N PHE A 109 11.48 3.98 5.45
CA PHE A 109 11.48 3.90 6.92
C PHE A 109 12.89 3.85 7.50
N ALA A 110 13.80 3.06 6.92
CA ALA A 110 15.20 3.02 7.35
C ALA A 110 15.92 4.39 7.21
N TYR A 111 15.46 5.24 6.29
CA TYR A 111 15.94 6.62 6.13
C TYR A 111 15.15 7.67 6.93
N GLY A 112 14.10 7.29 7.66
CA GLY A 112 13.23 8.24 8.39
C GLY A 112 12.40 9.13 7.46
N LEU A 113 12.14 8.68 6.24
CA LEU A 113 11.29 9.36 5.26
C LEU A 113 9.80 9.00 5.40
N GLN A 114 9.51 7.96 6.19
CA GLN A 114 8.16 7.47 6.48
C GLN A 114 7.94 7.38 8.00
N PRO A 115 6.71 7.66 8.50
CA PRO A 115 5.56 8.17 7.75
C PRO A 115 5.84 9.52 7.08
N GLU A 116 5.23 9.78 5.93
CA GLU A 116 5.54 10.95 5.12
C GLU A 116 5.28 12.27 5.88
N PRO A 117 6.28 13.18 5.98
CA PRO A 117 6.09 14.47 6.62
C PRO A 117 5.07 15.34 5.88
N MET A 118 4.14 15.92 6.63
CA MET A 118 3.09 16.81 6.16
C MET A 118 2.91 17.98 7.16
N PRO A 119 3.71 19.05 7.06
CA PRO A 119 3.68 20.16 8.02
C PRO A 119 2.28 20.79 8.16
N GLY A 120 1.83 20.99 9.39
CA GLY A 120 0.52 21.59 9.69
C GLY A 120 -0.67 20.64 9.59
N PHE A 121 -0.47 19.38 9.22
CA PHE A 121 -1.51 18.35 9.26
C PHE A 121 -1.63 17.75 10.67
N ARG A 122 -2.86 17.50 11.11
CA ARG A 122 -3.17 16.77 12.35
C ARG A 122 -4.08 15.61 12.01
N LEU A 123 -3.62 14.40 12.36
CA LEU A 123 -4.39 13.17 12.16
C LEU A 123 -5.48 13.06 13.24
N ALA A 124 -6.72 12.84 12.83
CA ALA A 124 -7.87 12.69 13.71
C ALA A 124 -8.08 11.25 14.15
N GLY A 125 -7.63 10.94 15.35
CA GLY A 125 -7.53 9.57 15.83
C GLY A 125 -6.34 8.87 15.18
N GLY A 126 -5.46 8.34 16.01
CA GLY A 126 -4.25 7.63 15.61
C GLY A 126 -3.56 7.07 16.85
N THR A 127 -2.88 5.93 16.72
CA THR A 127 -2.02 5.45 17.81
C THR A 127 -0.71 6.21 17.78
N ALA A 128 -0.23 6.71 18.93
CA ALA A 128 1.07 7.36 19.02
C ALA A 128 2.17 6.42 18.46
N PHE A 129 2.94 6.91 17.49
CA PHE A 129 4.12 6.21 17.00
C PHE A 129 5.20 6.32 18.07
N THR A 130 5.39 5.28 18.87
CA THR A 130 6.51 5.22 19.82
C THR A 130 7.78 4.91 19.02
N SER A 131 8.42 5.93 18.47
CA SER A 131 9.85 5.83 18.15
C SER A 131 10.60 5.64 19.47
N PRO A 132 11.53 4.66 19.59
CA PRO A 132 12.26 4.39 20.83
C PRO A 132 13.08 5.58 21.38
N ASP A 133 13.25 6.65 20.60
CA ASP A 133 14.13 7.76 20.91
C ASP A 133 13.45 9.04 21.42
N ASN A 134 12.14 9.04 21.70
CA ASN A 134 11.50 10.18 22.38
C ASN A 134 10.59 9.71 23.51
N GLY A 135 11.15 9.68 24.71
CA GLY A 135 10.47 9.42 25.99
C GLY A 135 9.49 10.52 26.40
N ALA A 136 8.48 10.80 25.56
CA ALA A 136 7.34 11.63 25.90
C ALA A 136 6.05 10.88 25.54
N GLY A 137 5.21 10.64 26.54
CA GLY A 137 3.94 9.94 26.36
C GLY A 137 3.04 10.61 25.31
N GLY A 138 2.32 9.77 24.56
CA GLY A 138 1.10 10.15 23.83
C GLY A 138 1.21 11.38 22.94
N VAL A 139 2.18 11.43 22.02
CA VAL A 139 2.24 12.51 21.02
C VAL A 139 1.53 12.05 19.75
N SER A 140 0.46 12.77 19.39
CA SER A 140 -0.22 12.73 18.09
C SER A 140 0.79 12.76 16.94
N LEU A 141 0.45 12.16 15.78
CA LEU A 141 1.19 12.31 14.50
C LEU A 141 1.07 13.74 13.94
N ASP A 142 1.27 14.75 14.77
CA ASP A 142 1.24 16.13 14.35
C ASP A 142 2.38 16.34 13.33
N GLY A 143 2.01 16.75 12.12
CA GLY A 143 2.94 17.01 11.03
C GLY A 143 3.33 15.81 10.16
N HIS A 144 2.65 14.66 10.25
CA HIS A 144 2.93 13.48 9.41
C HIS A 144 1.65 12.81 8.91
N LEU A 145 1.71 12.17 7.74
CA LEU A 145 0.68 11.24 7.27
C LEU A 145 0.73 9.93 8.07
N ASN A 146 -0.25 9.05 7.88
CA ASN A 146 -0.40 7.86 8.71
C ASN A 146 0.66 6.80 8.43
N GLY A 147 1.03 6.58 7.16
CA GLY A 147 1.79 5.40 6.78
C GLY A 147 1.03 4.09 7.07
N PRO A 148 1.73 2.98 7.41
CA PRO A 148 1.09 1.69 7.66
C PRO A 148 0.24 1.74 8.94
N ILE A 149 -0.97 1.17 8.85
CA ILE A 149 -1.87 1.01 10.00
C ILE A 149 -1.25 0.02 10.99
N ASP A 150 -1.33 0.25 12.29
CA ASP A 150 -0.85 -0.66 13.33
C ASP A 150 -1.80 -1.85 13.57
N ASP A 151 -1.29 -2.91 14.22
CA ASP A 151 -2.05 -4.13 14.46
C ASP A 151 -3.17 -3.98 15.51
N ILE A 152 -3.14 -2.94 16.35
CA ILE A 152 -4.19 -2.66 17.34
C ILE A 152 -5.43 -2.12 16.60
N GLN A 153 -5.22 -1.15 15.71
CA GLN A 153 -6.27 -0.59 14.88
C GLN A 153 -6.82 -1.62 13.89
N LEU A 154 -5.94 -2.42 13.26
CA LEU A 154 -6.34 -3.55 12.42
C LEU A 154 -7.30 -4.49 13.16
N ARG A 155 -7.00 -4.86 14.41
CA ARG A 155 -7.88 -5.73 15.21
C ARG A 155 -9.24 -5.08 15.48
N THR A 156 -9.25 -3.78 15.74
CA THR A 156 -10.47 -3.01 16.02
C THR A 156 -11.39 -2.98 14.80
N TRP A 157 -10.87 -2.60 13.63
CA TRP A 157 -11.66 -2.56 12.39
C TRP A 157 -11.97 -3.94 11.83
N GLY A 158 -11.07 -4.90 11.99
CA GLY A 158 -11.31 -6.26 11.51
C GLY A 158 -12.50 -6.96 12.17
N ILE A 159 -12.79 -6.66 13.45
CA ILE A 159 -14.03 -7.11 14.09
C ILE A 159 -15.25 -6.52 13.38
N GLN A 160 -15.20 -5.23 13.01
CA GLN A 160 -16.30 -4.55 12.30
C GLN A 160 -16.47 -5.04 10.85
N LEU A 161 -15.38 -5.44 10.20
CA LEU A 161 -15.40 -6.07 8.88
C LEU A 161 -16.07 -7.45 8.94
N VAL A 162 -15.76 -8.24 9.98
CA VAL A 162 -16.31 -9.60 10.14
C VAL A 162 -17.79 -9.58 10.55
N ASP A 163 -18.21 -8.64 11.40
CA ASP A 163 -19.60 -8.54 11.85
C ASP A 163 -20.51 -7.69 10.93
N GLY A 164 -19.93 -7.12 9.86
CA GLY A 164 -20.64 -6.42 8.80
C GLY A 164 -20.99 -4.96 9.09
N ARG A 165 -20.54 -4.38 10.22
CA ARG A 165 -20.71 -2.95 10.52
C ARG A 165 -19.86 -2.06 9.61
N MET A 166 -18.72 -2.57 9.17
CA MET A 166 -17.87 -1.97 8.16
C MET A 166 -17.96 -2.83 6.90
N PRO A 167 -18.59 -2.34 5.81
CA PRO A 167 -18.78 -3.16 4.61
C PRO A 167 -17.49 -3.56 3.90
N GLY A 168 -16.41 -2.80 4.10
CA GLY A 168 -15.20 -2.92 3.30
C GLY A 168 -14.38 -1.63 3.29
N PHE A 169 -13.43 -1.53 2.36
CA PHE A 169 -12.64 -0.32 2.16
C PHE A 169 -12.50 0.10 0.69
N ALA A 170 -12.36 1.41 0.48
CA ALA A 170 -12.05 2.01 -0.81
C ALA A 170 -10.62 2.54 -0.80
N ALA A 171 -9.76 2.01 -1.67
CA ALA A 171 -8.42 2.55 -1.89
C ALA A 171 -8.49 3.64 -2.96
N ILE A 172 -8.41 4.90 -2.56
CA ILE A 172 -8.49 6.06 -3.45
C ILE A 172 -7.06 6.50 -3.79
N ILE A 173 -6.73 6.47 -5.09
CA ILE A 173 -5.38 6.74 -5.58
C ILE A 173 -5.41 7.92 -6.56
N GLY A 174 -4.61 8.95 -6.32
CA GLY A 174 -4.44 10.09 -7.22
C GLY A 174 -5.17 11.34 -6.76
N ALA A 175 -5.81 12.07 -7.67
CA ALA A 175 -6.51 13.31 -7.37
C ALA A 175 -7.81 13.44 -8.17
N ALA A 176 -8.85 13.93 -7.51
CA ALA A 176 -10.11 14.26 -8.15
C ALA A 176 -9.96 15.50 -9.04
N LYS A 177 -10.89 15.68 -9.98
CA LYS A 177 -10.91 16.83 -10.90
C LYS A 177 -11.06 18.19 -10.21
N SER A 178 -11.58 18.23 -8.98
CA SER A 178 -11.67 19.42 -8.14
C SER A 178 -11.76 19.02 -6.67
N ASN A 179 -11.53 19.97 -5.76
CA ASN A 179 -11.61 19.73 -4.32
C ASN A 179 -13.04 19.34 -3.89
N GLU A 180 -14.06 19.99 -4.43
CA GLU A 180 -15.47 19.70 -4.11
C GLU A 180 -15.86 18.28 -4.49
N VAL A 181 -15.30 17.77 -5.59
CA VAL A 181 -15.52 16.38 -6.03
C VAL A 181 -14.81 15.41 -5.10
N ALA A 182 -13.58 15.71 -4.66
CA ALA A 182 -12.88 14.89 -3.66
C ALA A 182 -13.69 14.77 -2.37
N VAL A 183 -14.16 15.91 -1.83
CA VAL A 183 -15.01 15.95 -0.63
C VAL A 183 -16.27 15.12 -0.84
N LYS A 184 -16.96 15.30 -1.97
CA LYS A 184 -18.18 14.54 -2.26
C LYS A 184 -17.95 13.03 -2.28
N ILE A 185 -16.90 12.56 -2.95
CA ILE A 185 -16.54 11.13 -3.01
C ILE A 185 -16.33 10.57 -1.61
N VAL A 186 -15.49 11.22 -0.80
CA VAL A 186 -15.16 10.73 0.55
C VAL A 186 -16.39 10.77 1.46
N ARG A 187 -17.18 11.84 1.42
CA ARG A 187 -18.41 11.95 2.24
C ARG A 187 -19.44 10.89 1.89
N GLU A 188 -19.61 10.57 0.60
CA GLU A 188 -20.51 9.50 0.16
C GLU A 188 -20.07 8.10 0.62
N LEU A 189 -18.75 7.85 0.71
CA LEU A 189 -18.20 6.60 1.25
C LEU A 189 -18.36 6.54 2.77
N GLN A 190 -18.08 7.65 3.46
CA GLN A 190 -18.25 7.77 4.91
C GLN A 190 -19.70 7.57 5.35
N GLN A 191 -20.69 8.10 4.61
CA GLN A 191 -22.12 7.90 4.89
C GLN A 191 -22.54 6.43 4.86
N ARG A 192 -21.76 5.57 4.18
CA ARG A 192 -21.98 4.13 4.07
C ARG A 192 -21.06 3.32 5.01
N ASN A 193 -20.34 3.99 5.90
CA ASN A 193 -19.32 3.41 6.78
C ASN A 193 -18.22 2.63 6.03
N ILE A 194 -17.91 3.04 4.79
CA ILE A 194 -16.81 2.45 4.01
C ILE A 194 -15.51 3.13 4.42
N LEU A 195 -14.53 2.33 4.85
CA LEU A 195 -13.20 2.80 5.21
C LEU A 195 -12.47 3.33 3.98
N CYS A 196 -11.94 4.53 4.03
CA CYS A 196 -11.23 5.16 2.91
C CYS A 196 -9.73 5.16 3.19
N PHE A 197 -8.95 4.67 2.22
CA PHE A 197 -7.49 4.74 2.23
C PHE A 197 -7.04 5.67 1.12
N LEU A 198 -6.34 6.75 1.48
CA LEU A 198 -5.95 7.79 0.54
C LEU A 198 -4.47 7.67 0.22
N SER A 199 -4.14 7.60 -1.07
CA SER A 199 -2.76 7.60 -1.54
C SER A 199 -2.62 8.23 -2.92
N GLY A 200 -1.38 8.37 -3.42
CA GLY A 200 -1.12 8.75 -4.81
C GLY A 200 -1.32 10.22 -5.12
N ASN A 201 -0.78 10.61 -6.27
CA ASN A 201 -0.94 11.94 -6.84
C ASN A 201 -1.09 11.88 -8.36
N VAL A 202 -1.52 13.00 -8.92
CA VAL A 202 -1.50 13.31 -10.35
C VAL A 202 -0.79 14.65 -10.47
N ASN A 203 0.38 14.66 -11.12
CA ASN A 203 1.22 15.85 -11.29
C ASN A 203 1.53 16.58 -9.98
N GLY A 204 1.85 15.83 -8.92
CA GLY A 204 2.16 16.38 -7.59
C GLY A 204 0.93 16.76 -6.75
N ARG A 205 -0.28 16.68 -7.31
CA ARG A 205 -1.52 16.91 -6.57
C ARG A 205 -2.13 15.60 -6.10
N SER A 206 -2.43 15.49 -4.80
CA SER A 206 -3.06 14.29 -4.19
C SER A 206 -4.44 14.64 -3.66
N ILE A 207 -5.34 13.66 -3.59
CA ILE A 207 -6.63 13.79 -2.91
C ILE A 207 -6.47 14.21 -1.44
N ILE A 208 -5.37 13.82 -0.79
CA ILE A 208 -5.06 14.24 0.59
C ILE A 208 -4.99 15.77 0.67
N HIS A 209 -4.25 16.40 -0.26
CA HIS A 209 -4.19 17.86 -0.33
C HIS A 209 -5.57 18.50 -0.55
N GLN A 210 -6.38 17.91 -1.45
CA GLN A 210 -7.71 18.42 -1.77
C GLN A 210 -8.64 18.41 -0.57
N LEU A 211 -8.58 17.36 0.26
CA LEU A 211 -9.42 17.23 1.44
C LEU A 211 -8.97 18.15 2.58
N ILE A 212 -7.65 18.28 2.79
CA ILE A 212 -7.09 19.15 3.82
C ILE A 212 -7.43 20.62 3.55
N GLU A 213 -7.34 21.07 2.30
CA GLU A 213 -7.69 22.46 1.92
C GLU A 213 -9.15 22.80 2.16
N GLU A 214 -10.05 21.81 2.04
CA GLU A 214 -11.48 21.97 2.34
C GLU A 214 -11.81 21.77 3.83
N GLY A 215 -10.78 21.64 4.69
CA GLY A 215 -10.95 21.44 6.12
C GLY A 215 -11.60 20.10 6.48
N VAL A 216 -11.48 19.09 5.61
CA VAL A 216 -11.95 17.73 5.93
C VAL A 216 -10.97 17.10 6.92
N GLU A 217 -11.51 16.71 8.06
CA GLU A 217 -10.80 15.94 9.07
C GLU A 217 -10.51 14.52 8.56
N LEU A 218 -9.26 14.08 8.67
CA LEU A 218 -8.75 12.78 8.19
C LEU A 218 -8.09 12.03 9.34
N GLY A 219 -8.39 10.73 9.45
CA GLY A 219 -7.75 9.83 10.41
C GLY A 219 -8.66 8.66 10.78
N TYR A 220 -8.34 7.99 11.89
CA TYR A 220 -9.04 6.78 12.33
C TYR A 220 -10.48 7.07 12.77
N ASP A 221 -10.73 8.23 13.38
CA ASP A 221 -12.05 8.62 13.90
C ASP A 221 -13.06 8.89 12.77
N THR A 222 -12.55 9.26 11.59
CA THR A 222 -13.37 9.57 10.41
C THR A 222 -13.41 8.44 9.38
N TYR A 223 -12.77 7.31 9.67
CA TYR A 223 -12.55 6.20 8.73
C TYR A 223 -11.94 6.66 7.39
N THR A 224 -11.09 7.68 7.41
CA THR A 224 -10.42 8.20 6.21
C THR A 224 -8.95 8.37 6.49
N VAL A 225 -8.16 7.35 6.15
CA VAL A 225 -6.74 7.26 6.51
C VAL A 225 -5.85 7.74 5.37
N PRO A 226 -5.04 8.80 5.57
CA PRO A 226 -4.08 9.24 4.57
C PRO A 226 -2.75 8.49 4.69
N PHE A 227 -2.43 7.66 3.72
CA PHE A 227 -1.23 6.81 3.72
C PHE A 227 0.04 7.52 3.26
N GLY A 228 -0.05 8.26 2.15
CA GLY A 228 1.07 8.94 1.52
C GLY A 228 0.62 9.69 0.28
N THR A 229 1.39 10.67 -0.19
CA THR A 229 1.04 11.44 -1.40
C THR A 229 1.49 10.76 -2.68
N ASP A 230 2.21 9.65 -2.62
CA ASP A 230 2.64 8.87 -3.79
C ASP A 230 1.90 7.53 -3.94
N THR A 231 2.02 6.95 -5.14
CA THR A 231 1.34 5.70 -5.50
C THR A 231 1.92 4.49 -4.75
N ILE A 232 3.19 4.55 -4.33
CA ILE A 232 3.85 3.44 -3.64
C ILE A 232 3.18 3.21 -2.28
N SER A 233 2.77 4.27 -1.59
CA SER A 233 2.08 4.18 -0.30
C SER A 233 0.71 3.48 -0.36
N ALA A 234 0.16 3.22 -1.56
CA ALA A 234 -0.99 2.33 -1.71
C ALA A 234 -0.72 0.90 -1.21
N ILE A 235 0.55 0.50 -1.10
CA ILE A 235 0.97 -0.80 -0.57
C ILE A 235 0.47 -1.03 0.86
N TYR A 236 0.32 0.02 1.68
CA TYR A 236 -0.18 -0.11 3.04
C TYR A 236 -1.64 -0.61 3.09
N ALA A 237 -2.46 -0.30 2.08
CA ALA A 237 -3.81 -0.85 1.94
C ALA A 237 -3.79 -2.37 1.75
N LEU A 238 -2.87 -2.84 0.90
CA LEU A 238 -2.70 -4.26 0.62
C LEU A 238 -2.04 -4.97 1.82
N GLY A 239 -1.13 -4.31 2.53
CA GLY A 239 -0.59 -4.80 3.79
C GLY A 239 -1.66 -4.94 4.89
N PHE A 240 -2.66 -4.05 4.94
CA PHE A 240 -3.83 -4.20 5.80
C PHE A 240 -4.67 -5.43 5.41
N ALA A 241 -4.90 -5.64 4.12
CA ALA A 241 -5.64 -6.78 3.58
C ALA A 241 -4.94 -8.12 3.88
N VAL A 242 -3.63 -8.20 3.64
CA VAL A 242 -2.82 -9.38 3.99
C VAL A 242 -2.88 -9.69 5.48
N ARG A 243 -2.70 -8.69 6.34
CA ARG A 243 -2.77 -8.91 7.80
C ARG A 243 -4.16 -9.33 8.26
N SER A 244 -5.23 -8.88 7.59
CA SER A 244 -6.58 -9.38 7.88
C SER A 244 -6.67 -10.90 7.69
N ALA A 245 -6.04 -11.43 6.64
CA ALA A 245 -5.98 -12.88 6.40
C ALA A 245 -5.11 -13.61 7.44
N LEU A 246 -3.98 -13.02 7.85
CA LEU A 246 -3.09 -13.61 8.85
C LEU A 246 -3.71 -13.59 10.27
N THR A 247 -4.38 -12.50 10.65
CA THR A 247 -4.96 -12.31 11.98
C THR A 247 -6.29 -13.04 12.15
N PHE A 248 -7.22 -12.88 11.19
CA PHE A 248 -8.58 -13.42 11.32
C PHE A 248 -8.78 -14.74 10.57
N GLY A 249 -8.08 -14.91 9.44
CA GLY A 249 -8.08 -16.16 8.69
C GLY A 249 -7.19 -17.26 9.30
N GLY A 250 -6.33 -16.91 10.26
CA GLY A 250 -5.39 -17.86 10.88
C GLY A 250 -4.33 -18.39 9.91
N LEU A 251 -4.14 -17.71 8.78
CA LEU A 251 -3.15 -18.09 7.77
C LEU A 251 -1.73 -17.72 8.21
N LYS A 252 -0.74 -18.39 7.63
CA LYS A 252 0.68 -18.15 7.89
C LYS A 252 1.35 -17.49 6.68
N GLY A 253 2.44 -16.77 6.93
CA GLY A 253 3.27 -16.22 5.86
C GLY A 253 3.71 -17.31 4.87
N GLY A 254 3.74 -16.97 3.58
CA GLY A 254 4.06 -17.88 2.48
C GLY A 254 2.88 -18.70 1.96
N GLN A 255 1.71 -18.66 2.61
CA GLN A 255 0.46 -19.25 2.10
C GLN A 255 -0.21 -18.30 1.09
N ALA A 256 0.53 -17.90 0.05
CA ALA A 256 0.14 -16.82 -0.85
C ALA A 256 -1.24 -17.05 -1.49
N ARG A 257 -1.49 -18.26 -1.99
CA ARG A 257 -2.75 -18.60 -2.65
C ARG A 257 -3.94 -18.49 -1.69
N GLU A 258 -3.81 -19.04 -0.49
CA GLU A 258 -4.84 -19.00 0.54
C GLU A 258 -5.10 -17.57 1.02
N ILE A 259 -4.06 -16.76 1.16
CA ILE A 259 -4.19 -15.34 1.52
C ILE A 259 -4.91 -14.55 0.43
N LEU A 260 -4.58 -14.76 -0.84
CA LEU A 260 -5.27 -14.10 -1.96
C LEU A 260 -6.73 -14.52 -2.05
N LEU A 261 -7.03 -15.82 -1.88
CA LEU A 261 -8.41 -16.32 -1.86
C LEU A 261 -9.21 -15.78 -0.66
N TYR A 262 -8.60 -15.72 0.53
CA TYR A 262 -9.22 -15.11 1.71
C TYR A 262 -9.62 -13.67 1.41
N ASN A 263 -8.70 -12.87 0.86
CA ASN A 263 -8.97 -11.47 0.54
C ASN A 263 -10.08 -11.31 -0.50
N LYS A 264 -10.03 -12.11 -1.57
CA LYS A 264 -11.06 -12.13 -2.61
C LYS A 264 -12.46 -12.42 -2.03
N ASP A 265 -12.56 -13.32 -1.07
CA ASP A 265 -13.86 -13.83 -0.59
C ASP A 265 -14.36 -13.15 0.70
N ARG A 266 -13.48 -12.49 1.47
CA ARG A 266 -13.79 -11.93 2.80
C ARG A 266 -13.49 -10.44 2.96
N VAL A 267 -12.61 -9.86 2.12
CA VAL A 267 -12.25 -8.44 2.22
C VAL A 267 -12.84 -7.73 1.02
N PHE A 268 -13.99 -7.08 1.22
CA PHE A 268 -14.64 -6.33 0.16
C PHE A 268 -13.94 -4.99 -0.04
N ALA A 269 -12.94 -4.97 -0.91
CA ALA A 269 -12.22 -3.77 -1.27
C ALA A 269 -12.32 -3.47 -2.75
N PHE A 270 -12.18 -2.19 -3.10
CA PHE A 270 -12.11 -1.72 -4.49
C PHE A 270 -11.18 -0.51 -4.60
N VAL A 271 -10.63 -0.31 -5.79
CA VAL A 271 -9.69 0.79 -6.08
C VAL A 271 -10.38 1.88 -6.88
N LEU A 272 -10.30 3.13 -6.39
CA LEU A 272 -10.71 4.32 -7.11
C LEU A 272 -9.48 5.08 -7.60
N ALA A 273 -9.06 4.81 -8.83
CA ALA A 273 -8.02 5.60 -9.49
C ALA A 273 -8.62 6.92 -10.03
N LEU A 274 -8.16 8.05 -9.51
CA LEU A 274 -8.63 9.38 -9.86
C LEU A 274 -7.58 10.15 -10.67
N GLY A 275 -8.02 10.75 -11.78
CA GLY A 275 -7.16 11.48 -12.70
C GLY A 275 -6.39 10.57 -13.65
N GLU A 276 -5.20 11.00 -14.07
CA GLU A 276 -4.40 10.23 -15.05
C GLU A 276 -3.77 8.99 -14.41
N VAL A 277 -3.91 7.86 -15.12
CA VAL A 277 -3.34 6.56 -14.73
C VAL A 277 -2.02 6.32 -15.48
N ASP A 278 -0.93 6.59 -14.78
CA ASP A 278 0.42 6.30 -15.24
C ASP A 278 0.76 4.80 -15.17
N ASP A 279 1.93 4.41 -15.67
CA ASP A 279 2.38 3.00 -15.67
C ASP A 279 2.45 2.40 -14.26
N LEU A 280 2.89 3.19 -13.27
CA LEU A 280 3.03 2.74 -11.90
C LEU A 280 1.66 2.43 -11.29
N LYS A 281 0.66 3.30 -11.52
CA LYS A 281 -0.72 3.05 -11.09
C LYS A 281 -1.31 1.82 -11.77
N TYR A 282 -1.06 1.60 -13.07
CA TYR A 282 -1.47 0.37 -13.76
C TYR A 282 -0.81 -0.87 -13.17
N ALA A 283 0.48 -0.81 -12.84
CA ALA A 283 1.22 -1.92 -12.25
C ALA A 283 0.72 -2.26 -10.84
N ALA A 284 0.51 -1.24 -9.99
CA ALA A 284 -0.05 -1.43 -8.66
C ALA A 284 -1.48 -1.97 -8.71
N ALA A 285 -2.32 -1.47 -9.64
CA ALA A 285 -3.66 -1.98 -9.86
C ALA A 285 -3.67 -3.45 -10.32
N ALA A 286 -2.74 -3.85 -11.21
CA ALA A 286 -2.57 -5.26 -11.58
C ALA A 286 -2.24 -6.13 -10.36
N GLY A 287 -1.45 -5.62 -9.41
CA GLY A 287 -1.21 -6.24 -8.12
C GLY A 287 -2.50 -6.39 -7.30
N ALA A 288 -3.31 -5.34 -7.19
CA ALA A 288 -4.60 -5.38 -6.47
C ALA A 288 -5.59 -6.38 -7.07
N ILE A 289 -5.59 -6.59 -8.39
CA ILE A 289 -6.44 -7.58 -9.05
C ILE A 289 -6.11 -9.01 -8.56
N ASN A 290 -4.86 -9.32 -8.20
CA ASN A 290 -4.54 -10.63 -7.59
C ASN A 290 -5.29 -10.89 -6.29
N PHE A 291 -5.60 -9.83 -5.52
CA PHE A 291 -6.38 -9.91 -4.29
C PHE A 291 -7.89 -10.01 -4.54
N GLY A 292 -8.33 -9.94 -5.81
CA GLY A 292 -9.73 -9.88 -6.18
C GLY A 292 -10.35 -8.50 -6.05
N PHE A 293 -9.54 -7.45 -5.90
CA PHE A 293 -10.01 -6.07 -5.76
C PHE A 293 -10.18 -5.43 -7.15
N PRO A 294 -11.39 -4.98 -7.53
CA PRO A 294 -11.66 -4.36 -8.82
C PRO A 294 -11.17 -2.90 -8.89
#